data_AF-A0A8T5L3Y3-F1
#
_entry.id   AF-A0A8T5L3Y3-F1
#
_cell.length_a   1.000
_cell.length_b   1.000
_cell.length_c   1.000
_cell.angle_alpha   90.00
_cell.angle_beta   90.00
_cell.angle_gamma   90.00
#
_symmetry.space_group_name_H-M   'P 1'
#
loop_
_entity.id
_entity.type
_entity.pdbx_description
1 polymer ?
#
loop_
_entity_poly.entity_id
_entity_poly.type
_entity_poly.pdbx_seq_one_letter_code
_entity_poly.pdbx_strand_id
1 'polypeptide(L)'
;GLDNDCDSELDEDFDVDLDTYTTCGSKTDDENYYPGLADCSDDNPLVNPGMEEICEDTFDNDCDGAADCADTGGGGGGGGGTTRCTEGDTKTTGCSQLGICEDSVKTCVNRVWNDCSITPLSETCNRKDDDCDGTIDDVGDKSGVEETSCWCFDGTTARKETCNGIDDDCNEQIDDIADCCAPGEVRACGPDEAGMGICRSGISTCGDDMLWDECKGAIYPIKEIMNEIDDNCNGIIDDVFIITEDNLYIVWILVIIIIIVGISAAVIIFRKVEKRQKKASQTRAPLSGKAVTVKH
;
A
#
# COMPACT_ATOMS: atom_id res chain seq x y z
N GLY A 1 -56.54 -24.48 30.82
CA GLY A 1 -55.17 -24.39 31.30
C GLY A 1 -54.50 -25.72 31.64
N LEU A 2 -53.19 -25.71 31.86
CA LEU A 2 -52.24 -26.53 32.68
C LEU A 2 -52.45 -26.75 34.20
N ASP A 3 -52.87 -27.92 34.63
CA ASP A 3 -52.80 -28.27 36.04
C ASP A 3 -51.34 -28.32 36.58
N ASN A 4 -50.91 -27.30 37.34
CA ASN A 4 -49.56 -27.21 37.92
C ASN A 4 -49.44 -27.78 39.35
N ASP A 5 -50.44 -28.50 39.87
CA ASP A 5 -50.32 -29.24 41.15
C ASP A 5 -50.80 -30.69 41.12
N CYS A 6 -51.14 -31.20 39.93
CA CYS A 6 -51.52 -32.58 39.64
C CYS A 6 -52.79 -33.03 40.38
N ASP A 7 -53.78 -32.13 40.51
CA ASP A 7 -55.06 -32.39 41.16
C ASP A 7 -56.23 -32.71 40.18
N SER A 8 -55.96 -32.68 38.88
CA SER A 8 -56.81 -32.95 37.71
C SER A 8 -57.71 -31.81 37.21
N GLU A 9 -57.42 -30.53 37.51
CA GLU A 9 -58.08 -29.34 36.91
C GLU A 9 -57.12 -28.40 36.10
N LEU A 10 -57.62 -27.74 35.04
CA LEU A 10 -56.82 -27.14 33.94
C LEU A 10 -56.33 -25.64 34.10
N ASP A 11 -55.01 -25.27 34.31
CA ASP A 11 -54.33 -23.88 34.27
C ASP A 11 -53.08 -23.51 33.31
N GLU A 12 -53.15 -22.74 32.19
CA GLU A 12 -52.25 -22.83 30.97
C GLU A 12 -50.71 -22.69 31.25
N ASP A 13 -49.82 -23.25 30.40
CA ASP A 13 -48.37 -22.96 30.27
C ASP A 13 -47.32 -23.86 31.00
N PHE A 14 -47.02 -25.07 30.50
CA PHE A 14 -46.17 -26.09 31.18
C PHE A 14 -44.77 -26.34 30.59
N ASP A 15 -44.39 -25.63 29.52
CA ASP A 15 -43.05 -25.64 28.92
C ASP A 15 -42.83 -24.23 28.39
N VAL A 16 -42.40 -23.32 29.27
CA VAL A 16 -42.38 -21.88 28.99
C VAL A 16 -41.29 -21.53 27.97
N ASP A 17 -40.20 -22.31 27.91
CA ASP A 17 -39.08 -22.11 27.00
C ASP A 17 -39.06 -23.03 25.76
N LEU A 18 -39.96 -24.02 25.70
CA LEU A 18 -40.21 -24.95 24.59
C LEU A 18 -39.09 -25.97 24.33
N ASP A 19 -38.40 -26.41 25.37
CA ASP A 19 -37.31 -27.38 25.28
C ASP A 19 -37.72 -28.86 25.46
N THR A 20 -39.02 -29.09 25.65
CA THR A 20 -39.69 -30.40 25.84
C THR A 20 -39.56 -31.02 27.24
N TYR A 21 -38.84 -30.38 28.14
CA TYR A 21 -38.82 -30.68 29.56
C TYR A 21 -39.72 -29.71 30.32
N THR A 22 -40.11 -30.11 31.53
CA THR A 22 -41.12 -29.39 32.30
C THR A 22 -40.79 -29.54 33.79
N THR A 23 -41.13 -28.55 34.61
CA THR A 23 -40.74 -28.49 36.04
C THR A 23 -41.11 -29.68 36.92
N CYS A 24 -42.03 -30.55 36.49
CA CYS A 24 -42.43 -31.69 37.31
C CYS A 24 -41.69 -33.01 36.87
N GLY A 25 -40.93 -33.04 35.77
CA GLY A 25 -40.53 -34.27 35.04
C GLY A 25 -40.62 -34.18 33.50
N SER A 26 -40.36 -35.28 32.80
CA SER A 26 -40.53 -35.37 31.34
C SER A 26 -41.50 -36.50 30.99
N LYS A 27 -42.37 -36.30 29.97
CA LYS A 27 -43.30 -37.34 29.52
C LYS A 27 -42.52 -38.37 28.71
N THR A 28 -42.33 -39.56 29.26
CA THR A 28 -41.97 -40.70 28.43
C THR A 28 -43.19 -41.17 27.66
N ASP A 29 -42.96 -41.97 26.62
CA ASP A 29 -43.94 -42.51 25.66
C ASP A 29 -45.08 -43.36 26.26
N ASP A 30 -45.24 -43.43 27.58
CA ASP A 30 -46.11 -44.38 28.30
C ASP A 30 -47.07 -43.71 29.30
N GLU A 31 -47.55 -42.50 28.98
CA GLU A 31 -48.50 -41.65 29.75
C GLU A 31 -48.12 -41.36 31.23
N ASN A 32 -46.96 -41.86 31.68
CA ASN A 32 -46.42 -41.69 33.01
C ASN A 32 -45.30 -40.68 32.98
N TYR A 33 -45.30 -39.86 34.01
CA TYR A 33 -44.41 -38.74 34.13
C TYR A 33 -43.30 -39.08 35.12
N TYR A 34 -42.05 -38.94 34.70
CA TYR A 34 -40.87 -39.34 35.48
C TYR A 34 -40.27 -38.13 36.20
N PRO A 35 -40.40 -38.03 37.53
CA PRO A 35 -39.93 -36.87 38.30
C PRO A 35 -38.40 -36.71 38.33
N GLY A 36 -37.66 -37.75 37.94
CA GLY A 36 -36.20 -37.71 37.85
C GLY A 36 -35.67 -37.11 36.54
N LEU A 37 -36.55 -36.60 35.69
CA LEU A 37 -36.23 -35.85 34.46
C LEU A 37 -36.95 -34.50 34.50
N ALA A 38 -37.02 -33.89 35.68
CA ALA A 38 -37.66 -32.61 35.87
C ALA A 38 -36.74 -31.49 35.41
N ASP A 39 -37.31 -30.54 34.69
CA ASP A 39 -36.62 -29.31 34.34
C ASP A 39 -36.38 -28.46 35.59
N CYS A 40 -35.14 -28.05 35.79
CA CYS A 40 -34.73 -27.18 36.87
C CYS A 40 -34.85 -25.68 36.51
N SER A 41 -35.10 -25.34 35.23
CA SER A 41 -35.29 -23.96 34.75
C SER A 41 -36.27 -23.85 33.57
N ASP A 42 -37.58 -23.83 33.87
CA ASP A 42 -38.70 -23.71 32.90
C ASP A 42 -38.66 -22.47 31.96
N ASP A 43 -37.77 -21.51 32.21
CA ASP A 43 -37.62 -20.26 31.47
C ASP A 43 -36.31 -20.17 30.65
N ASN A 44 -35.51 -21.24 30.62
CA ASN A 44 -34.24 -21.30 29.91
C ASN A 44 -34.04 -22.65 29.16
N PRO A 45 -34.19 -22.66 27.82
CA PRO A 45 -34.23 -23.90 27.03
C PRO A 45 -32.87 -24.59 26.88
N LEU A 46 -31.83 -24.04 27.53
CA LEU A 46 -30.48 -24.58 27.59
C LEU A 46 -30.18 -25.25 28.94
N VAL A 47 -31.16 -25.29 29.85
CA VAL A 47 -31.03 -25.86 31.19
C VAL A 47 -32.10 -26.94 31.32
N ASN A 48 -31.73 -28.19 31.05
CA ASN A 48 -32.67 -29.31 31.14
C ASN A 48 -31.95 -30.67 31.30
N PRO A 49 -32.67 -31.73 31.73
CA PRO A 49 -32.10 -33.05 31.98
C PRO A 49 -31.20 -33.61 30.88
N GLY A 50 -29.91 -33.77 31.20
CA GLY A 50 -28.92 -34.40 30.33
C GLY A 50 -28.24 -33.47 29.30
N MET A 51 -28.35 -32.16 29.48
CA MET A 51 -27.53 -31.16 28.77
C MET A 51 -26.06 -31.19 29.21
N GLU A 52 -25.22 -30.40 28.56
CA GLU A 52 -23.82 -30.26 28.95
C GLU A 52 -23.66 -29.06 29.91
N GLU A 53 -23.03 -29.30 31.06
CA GLU A 53 -22.73 -28.27 32.07
C GLU A 53 -21.87 -27.12 31.52
N ILE A 54 -22.32 -25.88 31.74
CA ILE A 54 -21.57 -24.68 31.41
C ILE A 54 -20.77 -24.24 32.64
N CYS A 55 -19.45 -24.39 32.58
CA CYS A 55 -18.61 -24.02 33.70
C CYS A 55 -18.63 -22.50 34.00
N GLU A 56 -18.53 -22.14 35.28
CA GLU A 56 -18.47 -20.76 35.79
C GLU A 56 -19.76 -19.93 35.66
N ASP A 57 -20.89 -20.52 35.26
CA ASP A 57 -22.19 -19.85 35.25
C ASP A 57 -23.00 -20.05 36.55
N THR A 58 -22.55 -20.96 37.43
CA THR A 58 -23.15 -21.34 38.72
C THR A 58 -24.53 -22.00 38.65
N PHE A 59 -24.99 -22.33 37.44
CA PHE A 59 -26.23 -23.05 37.20
C PHE A 59 -25.96 -24.57 37.12
N ASP A 60 -27.03 -25.34 37.25
CA ASP A 60 -27.07 -26.78 37.05
C ASP A 60 -27.75 -26.93 35.69
N ASN A 61 -26.97 -26.95 34.60
CA ASN A 61 -27.51 -26.91 33.23
C ASN A 61 -28.10 -28.25 32.82
N ASP A 62 -27.70 -29.36 33.44
CA ASP A 62 -28.16 -30.71 33.12
C ASP A 62 -29.18 -31.29 34.11
N CYS A 63 -29.54 -30.50 35.13
CA CYS A 63 -30.55 -30.77 36.15
C CYS A 63 -30.34 -32.08 36.91
N ASP A 64 -29.09 -32.53 37.09
CA ASP A 64 -28.76 -33.77 37.80
C ASP A 64 -28.60 -33.58 39.33
N GLY A 65 -28.62 -32.31 39.78
CA GLY A 65 -28.51 -31.91 41.17
C GLY A 65 -27.11 -31.47 41.60
N ALA A 66 -26.15 -31.40 40.68
CA ALA A 66 -24.80 -30.87 40.89
C ALA A 66 -24.55 -29.64 40.02
N ALA A 67 -24.69 -28.45 40.61
CA ALA A 67 -24.41 -27.19 39.90
C ALA A 67 -22.93 -27.01 39.51
N ASP A 68 -22.72 -26.41 38.34
CA ASP A 68 -21.43 -26.08 37.72
C ASP A 68 -20.59 -27.37 37.50
N CYS A 69 -19.27 -27.24 37.36
CA CYS A 69 -18.36 -28.35 37.14
C CYS A 69 -18.27 -29.43 38.25
N ALA A 70 -19.15 -29.40 39.25
CA ALA A 70 -19.21 -30.39 40.32
C ALA A 70 -19.67 -31.79 39.84
N ASP A 71 -20.30 -31.90 38.66
CA ASP A 71 -20.79 -33.19 38.10
C ASP A 71 -19.71 -34.05 37.37
N THR A 72 -18.46 -33.59 37.23
CA THR A 72 -17.43 -34.40 36.54
C THR A 72 -16.82 -35.54 37.40
N GLY A 73 -17.67 -36.38 37.98
CA GLY A 73 -17.36 -37.52 38.85
C GLY A 73 -17.82 -38.88 38.33
N GLY A 74 -17.86 -39.11 37.00
CA GLY A 74 -18.60 -40.29 36.47
C GLY A 74 -18.02 -41.11 35.32
N GLY A 75 -16.94 -40.70 34.66
CA GLY A 75 -16.19 -41.54 33.72
C GLY A 75 -16.64 -41.52 32.26
N GLY A 76 -15.80 -40.97 31.38
CA GLY A 76 -15.87 -41.25 29.95
C GLY A 76 -15.54 -40.14 28.96
N GLY A 77 -14.46 -39.39 29.18
CA GLY A 77 -13.69 -38.79 28.08
C GLY A 77 -14.10 -37.40 27.58
N GLY A 78 -13.34 -36.39 28.01
CA GLY A 78 -12.87 -35.30 27.14
C GLY A 78 -13.51 -33.92 27.33
N GLY A 79 -12.86 -33.07 28.12
CA GLY A 79 -12.69 -31.66 27.71
C GLY A 79 -13.21 -30.53 28.61
N GLY A 80 -12.61 -30.33 29.79
CA GLY A 80 -12.14 -28.98 30.17
C GLY A 80 -12.88 -28.18 31.25
N GLY A 81 -12.46 -28.35 32.51
CA GLY A 81 -12.60 -27.36 33.60
C GLY A 81 -13.10 -28.01 34.88
N THR A 82 -12.30 -28.47 35.84
CA THR A 82 -11.15 -27.84 36.50
C THR A 82 -10.09 -28.88 36.86
N THR A 83 -9.22 -29.22 35.91
CA THR A 83 -8.04 -30.04 36.25
C THR A 83 -7.05 -29.15 36.98
N ARG A 84 -6.99 -29.25 38.32
CA ARG A 84 -5.77 -28.90 39.07
C ARG A 84 -4.60 -29.61 38.38
N CYS A 85 -3.69 -28.83 37.83
CA CYS A 85 -2.54 -29.35 37.12
C CYS A 85 -1.45 -29.84 38.09
N THR A 86 -0.59 -30.75 37.63
CA THR A 86 0.60 -31.14 38.39
C THR A 86 1.69 -30.12 38.13
N GLU A 87 2.46 -29.79 39.17
CA GLU A 87 3.55 -28.81 39.06
C GLU A 87 4.51 -29.18 37.91
N GLY A 88 4.73 -28.25 37.00
CA GLY A 88 5.57 -28.44 35.80
C GLY A 88 4.87 -29.08 34.60
N ASP A 89 3.58 -29.45 34.70
CA ASP A 89 2.80 -29.86 33.54
C ASP A 89 2.69 -28.71 32.53
N THR A 90 2.60 -29.08 31.24
CA THR A 90 2.38 -28.14 30.14
C THR A 90 1.14 -28.56 29.34
N LYS A 91 0.41 -27.58 28.83
CA LYS A 91 -0.67 -27.81 27.85
C LYS A 91 -0.72 -26.68 26.84
N THR A 92 -1.14 -27.00 25.62
CA THR A 92 -1.44 -26.03 24.56
C THR A 92 -2.89 -25.56 24.59
N THR A 93 -3.81 -26.34 25.18
CA THR A 93 -5.24 -26.02 25.23
C THR A 93 -5.51 -24.69 25.94
N GLY A 94 -6.18 -23.77 25.23
CA GLY A 94 -6.48 -22.41 25.68
C GLY A 94 -5.38 -21.38 25.36
N CYS A 95 -4.44 -21.71 24.48
CA CYS A 95 -3.58 -20.77 23.76
C CYS A 95 -3.90 -20.88 22.26
N SER A 96 -3.78 -19.79 21.49
CA SER A 96 -3.79 -19.90 20.02
C SER A 96 -2.65 -20.82 19.59
N GLN A 97 -2.91 -21.61 18.55
CA GLN A 97 -1.96 -22.55 17.95
C GLN A 97 -1.72 -22.23 16.48
N LEU A 98 -2.03 -20.99 16.08
CA LEU A 98 -1.77 -20.47 14.75
C LEU A 98 -0.60 -19.49 14.80
N GLY A 99 0.03 -19.27 13.65
CA GLY A 99 1.04 -18.22 13.48
C GLY A 99 2.24 -18.32 14.42
N ILE A 100 2.60 -17.20 15.06
CA ILE A 100 3.72 -17.18 16.02
C ILE A 100 3.39 -17.95 17.30
N CYS A 101 2.12 -18.25 17.51
CA CYS A 101 1.57 -18.83 18.73
C CYS A 101 1.53 -20.38 18.67
N GLU A 102 1.89 -21.01 17.54
CA GLU A 102 1.84 -22.47 17.32
C GLU A 102 2.47 -23.29 18.47
N ASP A 103 3.59 -22.85 19.03
CA ASP A 103 4.30 -23.55 20.12
C ASP A 103 3.97 -22.99 21.52
N SER A 104 2.93 -22.16 21.63
CA SER A 104 2.57 -21.52 22.89
C SER A 104 1.94 -22.52 23.86
N VAL A 105 2.47 -22.55 25.09
CA VAL A 105 2.03 -23.46 26.16
C VAL A 105 1.75 -22.72 27.46
N LYS A 106 0.75 -23.17 28.21
CA LYS A 106 0.58 -22.82 29.63
C LYS A 106 1.42 -23.77 30.46
N THR A 107 2.11 -23.25 31.46
CA THR A 107 2.85 -24.06 32.45
C THR A 107 2.12 -24.02 33.79
N CYS A 108 2.01 -25.17 34.43
CA CYS A 108 1.43 -25.28 35.76
C CYS A 108 2.41 -24.81 36.82
N VAL A 109 2.04 -23.77 37.56
CA VAL A 109 2.78 -23.25 38.70
C VAL A 109 1.83 -23.06 39.88
N ASN A 110 2.20 -23.58 41.05
CA ASN A 110 1.36 -23.56 42.25
C ASN A 110 -0.04 -24.17 42.03
N ARG A 111 -0.12 -25.24 41.22
CA ARG A 111 -1.38 -25.92 40.81
C ARG A 111 -2.35 -25.04 40.00
N VAL A 112 -1.87 -23.94 39.43
CA VAL A 112 -2.63 -23.05 38.55
C VAL A 112 -1.93 -22.95 37.20
N TRP A 113 -2.70 -22.93 36.13
CA TRP A 113 -2.17 -22.65 34.80
C TRP A 113 -1.83 -21.17 34.70
N ASN A 114 -0.57 -20.85 34.42
CA ASN A 114 -0.18 -19.48 34.08
C ASN A 114 -0.60 -19.11 32.65
N ASP A 115 -0.34 -17.86 32.28
CA ASP A 115 -0.53 -17.35 30.92
C ASP A 115 0.27 -18.17 29.89
N CYS A 116 -0.15 -18.04 28.64
CA CYS A 116 0.53 -18.65 27.49
C CYS A 116 1.98 -18.16 27.38
N SER A 117 2.89 -19.06 27.00
CA SER A 117 4.33 -18.77 26.96
C SER A 117 4.73 -17.76 25.88
N ILE A 118 3.87 -17.56 24.88
CA ILE A 118 4.03 -16.57 23.81
C ILE A 118 3.02 -15.44 24.04
N THR A 119 3.50 -14.21 24.04
CA THR A 119 2.67 -13.01 24.21
C THR A 119 2.21 -12.51 22.84
N PRO A 120 0.92 -12.20 22.68
CA PRO A 120 0.40 -11.48 21.52
C PRO A 120 1.24 -10.27 21.13
N LEU A 121 1.56 -10.16 19.84
CA LEU A 121 2.10 -8.95 19.23
C LEU A 121 0.99 -8.20 18.50
N SER A 122 1.32 -7.06 17.90
CA SER A 122 0.40 -6.40 16.98
C SER A 122 0.41 -7.15 15.65
N GLU A 123 -0.76 -7.37 15.07
CA GLU A 123 -0.90 -8.08 13.81
C GLU A 123 -0.14 -7.41 12.66
N THR A 124 0.56 -8.22 11.86
CA THR A 124 1.28 -7.81 10.66
C THR A 124 0.91 -8.75 9.51
N CYS A 125 0.88 -8.26 8.27
CA CYS A 125 0.58 -9.12 7.12
C CYS A 125 1.77 -10.02 6.74
N ASN A 126 1.99 -11.06 7.54
CA ASN A 126 3.15 -11.95 7.44
C ASN A 126 2.76 -13.44 7.37
N ARG A 127 1.46 -13.76 7.27
CA ARG A 127 0.85 -15.11 7.26
C ARG A 127 0.88 -15.81 8.60
N LYS A 128 1.00 -15.07 9.68
CA LYS A 128 0.95 -15.60 11.02
C LYS A 128 -0.04 -14.77 11.78
N ASP A 129 -0.88 -15.48 12.53
CA ASP A 129 -1.53 -14.95 13.71
C ASP A 129 -0.42 -14.47 14.68
N ASP A 130 -0.15 -13.16 14.68
CA ASP A 130 0.86 -12.50 15.53
C ASP A 130 0.24 -12.08 16.87
N ASP A 131 -1.05 -11.76 16.89
CA ASP A 131 -1.77 -11.34 18.08
C ASP A 131 -2.47 -12.49 18.85
N CYS A 132 -2.34 -13.72 18.35
CA CYS A 132 -2.87 -14.94 18.93
C CYS A 132 -4.40 -14.94 19.11
N ASP A 133 -5.17 -14.20 18.30
CA ASP A 133 -6.63 -14.13 18.37
C ASP A 133 -7.34 -15.30 17.65
N GLY A 134 -6.59 -16.06 16.85
CA GLY A 134 -7.09 -17.21 16.07
C GLY A 134 -7.51 -16.87 14.64
N THR A 135 -7.40 -15.60 14.26
CA THR A 135 -7.49 -15.08 12.91
C THR A 135 -6.07 -14.89 12.37
N ILE A 136 -5.89 -14.95 11.05
CA ILE A 136 -4.58 -14.70 10.43
C ILE A 136 -4.68 -13.39 9.67
N ASP A 137 -3.68 -12.53 9.83
CA ASP A 137 -3.50 -11.28 9.10
C ASP A 137 -4.74 -10.36 9.19
N ASP A 138 -5.25 -10.14 10.40
CA ASP A 138 -6.42 -9.33 10.78
C ASP A 138 -6.09 -7.87 11.19
N VAL A 139 -4.96 -7.34 10.70
CA VAL A 139 -4.43 -5.99 10.91
C VAL A 139 -5.49 -4.89 11.13
N GLY A 140 -5.43 -4.29 12.32
CA GLY A 140 -6.28 -3.16 12.70
C GLY A 140 -7.67 -3.58 13.23
N ASP A 141 -7.74 -4.70 13.94
CA ASP A 141 -8.95 -5.27 14.55
C ASP A 141 -10.03 -5.62 13.50
N LYS A 142 -9.60 -6.03 12.30
CA LYS A 142 -10.50 -6.41 11.20
C LYS A 142 -10.84 -7.90 11.29
N SER A 143 -11.77 -8.39 10.48
CA SER A 143 -12.23 -9.79 10.58
C SER A 143 -11.30 -10.82 9.90
N GLY A 144 -10.06 -10.44 9.59
CA GLY A 144 -9.08 -11.26 8.86
C GLY A 144 -8.78 -10.79 7.43
N VAL A 145 -8.05 -11.64 6.69
CA VAL A 145 -7.44 -11.33 5.38
C VAL A 145 -8.37 -10.72 4.32
N GLU A 146 -9.65 -11.10 4.33
CA GLU A 146 -10.63 -10.60 3.35
C GLU A 146 -11.01 -9.13 3.58
N GLU A 147 -10.92 -8.65 4.82
CA GLU A 147 -11.27 -7.27 5.19
C GLU A 147 -10.02 -6.39 5.35
N THR A 148 -8.87 -7.00 5.65
CA THR A 148 -7.59 -6.29 5.75
C THR A 148 -6.96 -5.95 4.41
N SER A 149 -7.47 -6.53 3.31
CA SER A 149 -6.88 -6.39 1.99
C SER A 149 -5.42 -6.86 1.94
N CYS A 150 -5.07 -7.87 2.72
CA CYS A 150 -3.74 -8.48 2.65
C CYS A 150 -3.75 -9.62 1.61
N TRP A 151 -3.15 -9.41 0.43
CA TRP A 151 -3.22 -10.41 -0.66
C TRP A 151 -2.47 -11.69 -0.32
N CYS A 152 -1.53 -11.65 0.63
CA CYS A 152 -0.53 -12.70 0.80
C CYS A 152 -1.12 -14.04 1.29
N PHE A 153 -2.43 -14.21 1.39
CA PHE A 153 -3.09 -15.51 1.53
C PHE A 153 -2.79 -16.43 0.31
N ASP A 154 -2.59 -17.73 0.55
CA ASP A 154 -2.41 -18.83 -0.43
C ASP A 154 -1.02 -19.16 -1.03
N GLY A 155 0.03 -18.36 -0.84
CA GLY A 155 1.35 -18.70 -1.40
C GLY A 155 1.65 -18.14 -2.80
N THR A 156 0.87 -17.17 -3.30
CA THR A 156 1.32 -16.38 -4.46
C THR A 156 2.61 -15.60 -4.14
N THR A 157 3.49 -15.46 -5.14
CA THR A 157 4.67 -14.61 -5.09
C THR A 157 4.25 -13.15 -5.05
N ALA A 158 4.87 -12.34 -4.19
CA ALA A 158 4.78 -10.88 -4.20
C ALA A 158 4.76 -10.36 -5.65
N ARG A 159 3.74 -9.57 -5.96
CA ARG A 159 3.53 -9.00 -7.29
C ARG A 159 3.97 -7.55 -7.27
N LYS A 160 3.88 -6.90 -8.42
CA LYS A 160 4.08 -5.47 -8.47
C LYS A 160 2.79 -4.82 -8.01
N GLU A 161 2.91 -3.87 -7.10
CA GLU A 161 1.86 -2.95 -6.67
C GLU A 161 1.00 -2.44 -7.81
N THR A 162 -0.31 -2.52 -7.59
CA THR A 162 -1.38 -1.97 -8.42
C THR A 162 -2.32 -1.22 -7.50
N CYS A 163 -2.87 -0.08 -7.92
CA CYS A 163 -3.85 0.64 -7.12
C CYS A 163 -5.18 -0.13 -7.08
N ASN A 164 -5.28 -1.13 -6.21
CA ASN A 164 -6.43 -2.02 -6.08
C ASN A 164 -6.92 -2.12 -4.63
N GLY A 165 -6.35 -1.32 -3.71
CA GLY A 165 -6.70 -1.30 -2.30
C GLY A 165 -6.11 -2.49 -1.55
N ILE A 166 -5.10 -3.16 -2.09
CA ILE A 166 -4.48 -4.38 -1.56
C ILE A 166 -2.94 -4.23 -1.60
N ASP A 167 -2.27 -4.75 -0.57
CA ASP A 167 -0.81 -4.92 -0.54
C ASP A 167 -0.41 -6.10 -1.46
N ASP A 168 -0.09 -5.82 -2.72
CA ASP A 168 0.23 -6.80 -3.77
C ASP A 168 1.68 -7.34 -3.62
N ASP A 169 2.58 -6.53 -3.07
CA ASP A 169 4.01 -6.81 -2.93
C ASP A 169 4.42 -7.28 -1.52
N CYS A 170 3.47 -7.35 -0.59
CA CYS A 170 3.58 -7.83 0.77
C CYS A 170 4.61 -7.02 1.60
N ASN A 171 4.63 -5.69 1.44
CA ASN A 171 5.59 -4.83 2.12
C ASN A 171 5.03 -4.04 3.32
N GLU A 172 3.80 -4.37 3.75
CA GLU A 172 3.05 -3.72 4.84
C GLU A 172 2.51 -2.33 4.50
N GLN A 173 2.58 -1.93 3.22
CA GLN A 173 1.96 -0.71 2.73
C GLN A 173 0.99 -1.04 1.60
N ILE A 174 -0.26 -0.65 1.78
CA ILE A 174 -1.29 -0.79 0.75
C ILE A 174 -1.07 0.29 -0.33
N ASP A 175 -1.05 -0.11 -1.59
CA ASP A 175 -0.99 0.76 -2.77
C ASP A 175 0.19 1.76 -2.70
N ASP A 176 1.40 1.31 -2.33
CA ASP A 176 2.58 2.16 -2.09
C ASP A 176 3.23 2.75 -3.36
N ILE A 177 2.50 2.71 -4.48
CA ILE A 177 2.84 3.39 -5.73
C ILE A 177 2.54 4.88 -5.62
N ALA A 178 3.52 5.70 -6.01
CA ALA A 178 3.44 7.16 -5.95
C ALA A 178 2.28 7.80 -6.74
N ASP A 179 1.64 7.05 -7.65
CA ASP A 179 0.54 7.52 -8.49
C ASP A 179 -0.86 7.07 -8.02
N CYS A 180 -0.96 6.28 -6.95
CA CYS A 180 -2.27 5.89 -6.40
C CYS A 180 -2.96 7.07 -5.69
N CYS A 181 -4.29 7.03 -5.66
CA CYS A 181 -5.12 8.05 -5.01
C CYS A 181 -6.45 7.50 -4.51
N ALA A 182 -7.10 8.24 -3.61
CA ALA A 182 -8.43 7.86 -3.13
C ALA A 182 -9.52 8.26 -4.15
N PRO A 183 -10.50 7.39 -4.48
CA PRO A 183 -11.55 7.72 -5.45
C PRO A 183 -12.27 9.04 -5.13
N GLY A 184 -12.39 9.91 -6.14
CA GLY A 184 -13.00 11.24 -6.00
C GLY A 184 -12.10 12.32 -5.40
N GLU A 185 -10.86 11.99 -4.99
CA GLU A 185 -9.86 12.99 -4.61
C GLU A 185 -9.54 13.92 -5.79
N VAL A 186 -9.19 15.17 -5.51
CA VAL A 186 -8.81 16.16 -6.52
C VAL A 186 -7.43 16.74 -6.23
N ARG A 187 -6.59 16.83 -7.26
CA ARG A 187 -5.28 17.50 -7.18
C ARG A 187 -5.08 18.51 -8.28
N ALA A 188 -4.26 19.52 -7.99
CA ALA A 188 -3.70 20.38 -9.03
C ALA A 188 -2.72 19.56 -9.88
N CYS A 189 -2.72 19.82 -11.18
CA CYS A 189 -1.82 19.18 -12.15
C CYS A 189 -1.48 20.17 -13.26
N GLY A 190 -0.52 19.83 -14.13
CA GLY A 190 -0.11 20.68 -15.26
C GLY A 190 1.41 20.87 -15.31
N PRO A 191 1.90 21.77 -16.18
CA PRO A 191 3.33 22.07 -16.27
C PRO A 191 3.83 22.84 -15.04
N ASP A 192 5.12 22.69 -14.72
CA ASP A 192 5.79 23.43 -13.64
C ASP A 192 5.76 24.95 -13.88
N GLU A 193 5.70 25.34 -15.16
CA GLU A 193 5.63 26.72 -15.64
C GLU A 193 4.22 27.34 -15.61
N ALA A 194 3.24 26.68 -14.98
CA ALA A 194 1.87 27.16 -14.89
C ALA A 194 1.81 28.61 -14.36
N GLY A 195 1.13 29.48 -15.10
CA GLY A 195 1.04 30.92 -14.81
C GLY A 195 2.03 31.78 -15.60
N MET A 196 2.96 31.18 -16.35
CA MET A 196 3.79 31.87 -17.35
C MET A 196 3.18 31.72 -18.74
N GLY A 197 3.13 32.83 -19.49
CA GLY A 197 2.61 32.83 -20.86
C GLY A 197 1.19 32.27 -20.98
N ILE A 198 0.99 31.34 -21.91
CA ILE A 198 -0.28 30.61 -22.07
C ILE A 198 -0.49 29.49 -21.05
N CYS A 199 0.55 29.03 -20.36
CA CYS A 199 0.50 27.83 -19.54
C CYS A 199 -0.38 28.01 -18.31
N ARG A 200 -1.18 26.98 -18.04
CA ARG A 200 -2.13 26.96 -16.92
C ARG A 200 -2.13 25.59 -16.27
N SER A 201 -2.28 25.58 -14.96
CA SER A 201 -2.59 24.37 -14.23
C SER A 201 -4.03 23.94 -14.49
N GLY A 202 -4.24 22.65 -14.40
CA GLY A 202 -5.54 22.00 -14.44
C GLY A 202 -5.85 21.30 -13.12
N ILE A 203 -6.93 20.53 -13.14
CA ILE A 203 -7.34 19.66 -12.04
C ILE A 203 -7.43 18.24 -12.58
N SER A 204 -6.84 17.30 -11.85
CA SER A 204 -7.02 15.86 -12.06
C SER A 204 -7.87 15.33 -10.92
N THR A 205 -8.79 14.43 -11.26
CA THR A 205 -9.69 13.76 -10.31
C THR A 205 -9.30 12.29 -10.27
N CYS A 206 -9.24 11.71 -9.10
CA CYS A 206 -8.99 10.28 -8.97
C CYS A 206 -10.21 9.49 -9.44
N GLY A 207 -10.01 8.57 -10.38
CA GLY A 207 -11.04 7.67 -10.87
C GLY A 207 -11.41 6.57 -9.87
N ASP A 208 -12.43 5.79 -10.21
CA ASP A 208 -12.82 4.60 -9.45
C ASP A 208 -11.76 3.49 -9.52
N ASP A 209 -10.85 3.57 -10.49
CA ASP A 209 -9.68 2.71 -10.65
C ASP A 209 -8.47 3.16 -9.80
N MET A 210 -8.68 4.11 -8.89
CA MET A 210 -7.66 4.64 -7.96
C MET A 210 -6.45 5.27 -8.68
N LEU A 211 -6.65 5.68 -9.93
CA LEU A 211 -5.66 6.38 -10.75
C LEU A 211 -6.12 7.80 -11.06
N TRP A 212 -5.14 8.69 -11.24
CA TRP A 212 -5.40 10.07 -11.62
C TRP A 212 -5.86 10.17 -13.08
N ASP A 213 -7.04 10.76 -13.29
CA ASP A 213 -7.54 11.10 -14.63
C ASP A 213 -6.62 12.07 -15.36
N GLU A 214 -6.90 12.24 -16.66
CA GLU A 214 -6.34 13.33 -17.46
C GLU A 214 -6.44 14.70 -16.75
N CYS A 215 -5.41 15.51 -16.91
CA CYS A 215 -5.34 16.83 -16.29
C CYS A 215 -6.27 17.83 -17.02
N LYS A 216 -7.52 17.94 -16.55
CA LYS A 216 -8.52 18.79 -17.18
C LYS A 216 -8.23 20.27 -16.96
N GLY A 217 -8.22 21.02 -18.05
CA GLY A 217 -8.00 22.48 -18.04
C GLY A 217 -6.54 22.92 -18.02
N ALA A 218 -5.58 22.00 -18.00
CA ALA A 218 -4.17 22.36 -18.14
C ALA A 218 -3.84 22.78 -19.58
N ILE A 219 -2.96 23.78 -19.70
CA ILE A 219 -2.35 24.20 -20.96
C ILE A 219 -0.85 23.99 -20.81
N TYR A 220 -0.31 23.07 -21.61
CA TYR A 220 1.11 22.69 -21.59
C TYR A 220 1.94 23.59 -22.52
N PRO A 221 3.24 23.76 -22.22
CA PRO A 221 4.13 24.54 -23.06
C PRO A 221 4.25 23.88 -24.44
N ILE A 222 4.12 24.69 -25.47
CA ILE A 222 4.40 24.28 -26.84
C ILE A 222 5.63 25.01 -27.35
N LYS A 223 6.16 24.58 -28.48
CA LYS A 223 7.23 25.33 -29.12
C LYS A 223 6.71 26.71 -29.52
N GLU A 224 7.48 27.74 -29.17
CA GLU A 224 7.24 29.11 -29.57
C GLU A 224 6.89 29.27 -31.04
N ILE A 225 5.86 30.08 -31.28
CA ILE A 225 5.51 30.63 -32.57
C ILE A 225 5.48 32.16 -32.44
N MET A 226 5.81 32.88 -33.51
CA MET A 226 5.81 34.34 -33.46
C MET A 226 4.38 34.89 -33.45
N ASN A 227 3.80 34.98 -32.26
CA ASN A 227 2.41 35.38 -32.04
C ASN A 227 2.25 36.44 -30.93
N GLU A 228 3.36 37.02 -30.44
CA GLU A 228 3.41 37.97 -29.31
C GLU A 228 2.98 37.37 -27.97
N ILE A 229 3.04 36.05 -27.85
CA ILE A 229 2.75 35.30 -26.64
C ILE A 229 3.94 34.39 -26.31
N ASP A 230 4.13 34.14 -25.02
CA ASP A 230 5.06 33.13 -24.51
C ASP A 230 4.35 31.76 -24.56
N ASP A 231 4.60 30.98 -25.62
CA ASP A 231 3.95 29.70 -25.86
C ASP A 231 4.69 28.53 -25.18
N ASN A 232 6.00 28.66 -24.98
CA ASN A 232 6.84 27.69 -24.28
C ASN A 232 6.92 27.94 -22.77
N CYS A 233 6.32 29.04 -22.31
CA CYS A 233 6.13 29.42 -20.92
C CYS A 233 7.45 29.63 -20.15
N ASN A 234 8.51 30.03 -20.85
CA ASN A 234 9.83 30.27 -20.26
C ASN A 234 9.99 31.71 -19.71
N GLY A 235 8.96 32.54 -19.82
CA GLY A 235 8.93 33.92 -19.36
C GLY A 235 9.43 34.94 -20.39
N ILE A 236 9.75 34.52 -21.61
CA ILE A 236 10.21 35.38 -22.70
C ILE A 236 9.26 35.21 -23.90
N ILE A 237 8.63 36.31 -24.30
CA ILE A 237 7.74 36.33 -25.46
C ILE A 237 8.57 36.24 -26.76
N ASP A 238 8.14 35.38 -27.68
CA ASP A 238 8.68 35.21 -29.03
C ASP A 238 10.21 34.99 -29.04
N ASP A 239 10.71 34.11 -28.18
CA ASP A 239 12.14 33.86 -28.03
C ASP A 239 12.72 32.86 -29.06
N VAL A 240 11.94 32.57 -30.11
CA VAL A 240 12.43 31.90 -31.33
C VAL A 240 13.59 32.70 -31.89
N PHE A 241 14.81 32.27 -31.55
CA PHE A 241 16.00 32.77 -32.19
C PHE A 241 15.98 32.26 -33.63
N ILE A 242 15.47 33.10 -34.54
CA ILE A 242 15.50 32.82 -35.96
C ILE A 242 16.97 32.89 -36.41
N ILE A 243 17.68 31.78 -36.31
CA ILE A 243 18.78 31.51 -37.24
C ILE A 243 18.10 31.17 -38.56
N THR A 244 17.67 32.18 -39.29
CA THR A 244 17.41 31.96 -40.71
C THR A 244 18.73 31.46 -41.30
N GLU A 245 18.70 30.46 -42.18
CA GLU A 245 19.92 30.03 -42.89
C GLU A 245 20.58 31.20 -43.64
N ASP A 246 19.86 32.30 -43.86
CA ASP A 246 20.36 33.57 -44.36
C ASP A 246 21.46 34.20 -43.46
N ASN A 247 21.43 33.96 -42.15
CA ASN A 247 22.40 34.58 -41.23
C ASN A 247 23.78 33.90 -41.30
N LEU A 248 23.81 32.58 -41.53
CA LEU A 248 25.05 31.87 -41.90
C LEU A 248 25.55 32.36 -43.26
N TYR A 249 24.67 32.53 -44.25
CA TYR A 249 25.04 33.05 -45.56
C TYR A 249 25.63 34.47 -45.49
N ILE A 250 25.09 35.35 -44.64
CA ILE A 250 25.64 36.68 -44.38
C ILE A 250 27.02 36.59 -43.72
N VAL A 251 27.20 35.71 -42.73
CA VAL A 251 28.51 35.48 -42.09
C VAL A 251 29.54 34.97 -43.11
N TRP A 252 29.17 34.00 -43.96
CA TRP A 252 30.03 33.51 -45.04
C TRP A 252 30.36 34.59 -46.08
N ILE A 253 29.38 35.43 -46.48
CA ILE A 253 29.62 36.58 -47.38
C ILE A 253 30.60 37.57 -46.77
N LEU A 254 30.44 37.92 -45.48
CA LEU A 254 31.34 38.85 -44.79
C LEU A 254 32.77 38.30 -44.71
N VAL A 255 32.94 37.01 -44.42
CA VAL A 255 34.25 36.34 -44.44
C VAL A 255 34.88 36.36 -45.84
N ILE A 256 34.10 36.06 -46.89
CA ILE A 256 34.58 36.10 -48.28
C ILE A 256 34.99 37.53 -48.68
N ILE A 257 34.21 38.55 -48.31
CA ILE A 257 34.54 39.97 -48.57
C ILE A 257 35.87 40.35 -47.90
N ILE A 258 36.08 39.97 -46.64
CA ILE A 258 37.33 40.25 -45.91
C ILE A 258 38.53 39.59 -46.61
N ILE A 259 38.38 38.34 -47.06
CA ILE A 259 39.42 37.62 -47.80
C ILE A 259 39.72 38.32 -49.13
N ILE A 260 38.70 38.71 -49.90
CA ILE A 260 38.86 39.40 -51.19
C ILE A 260 39.55 40.76 -51.01
N VAL A 261 39.16 41.53 -49.99
CA VAL A 261 39.78 42.82 -49.66
C VAL A 261 41.23 42.62 -49.23
N GLY A 262 41.52 41.60 -48.42
CA GLY A 262 42.87 41.23 -48.00
C GLY A 262 43.77 40.84 -49.17
N ILE A 263 43.28 39.98 -50.08
CA ILE A 263 44.01 39.59 -51.30
C ILE A 263 44.23 40.81 -52.21
N SER A 264 43.22 41.66 -52.39
CA SER A 264 43.33 42.88 -53.20
C SER A 264 44.40 43.82 -52.65
N ALA A 265 44.43 44.03 -51.33
CA ALA A 265 45.46 44.81 -50.65
C ALA A 265 46.85 44.19 -50.84
N ALA A 266 46.99 42.87 -50.68
CA ALA A 266 48.24 42.15 -50.88
C ALA A 266 48.77 42.27 -52.32
N VAL A 267 47.90 42.17 -53.34
CA VAL A 267 48.25 42.35 -54.76
C VAL A 267 48.71 43.78 -55.04
N ILE A 268 48.06 44.79 -54.45
CA ILE A 268 48.47 46.19 -54.58
C ILE A 268 49.85 46.40 -53.98
N ILE A 269 50.09 45.86 -52.78
CA ILE A 269 51.40 45.93 -52.10
C ILE A 269 52.46 45.23 -52.95
N PHE A 270 52.19 44.03 -53.45
CA PHE A 270 53.11 43.25 -54.29
C PHE A 270 53.48 44.00 -55.58
N ARG A 271 52.50 44.57 -56.29
CA ARG A 271 52.76 45.39 -57.49
C ARG A 271 53.58 46.66 -57.17
N LYS A 272 53.38 47.25 -55.99
CA LYS A 272 54.17 48.40 -55.53
C LYS A 272 55.62 48.00 -55.22
N VAL A 273 55.82 46.82 -54.64
CA VAL A 273 57.16 46.23 -54.42
C VAL A 273 57.83 45.91 -55.74
N GLU A 274 57.16 45.25 -56.69
CA GLU A 274 57.72 44.96 -58.02
C GLU A 274 58.14 46.24 -58.77
N LYS A 275 57.31 47.30 -58.74
CA LYS A 275 57.67 48.59 -59.34
C LYS A 275 58.91 49.19 -58.67
N ARG A 276 59.06 49.04 -57.36
CA ARG A 276 60.28 49.48 -56.63
C ARG A 276 61.49 48.63 -57.01
N GLN A 277 61.35 47.31 -57.12
CA GLN A 277 62.42 46.40 -57.54
C GLN A 277 62.86 46.66 -58.99
N LYS A 278 61.92 46.88 -59.92
CA LYS A 278 62.21 47.25 -61.31
C LYS A 278 62.92 48.60 -61.43
N LYS A 279 62.51 49.61 -60.63
CA LYS A 279 63.23 50.90 -60.54
C LYS A 279 64.64 50.71 -59.97
N ALA A 280 64.81 49.91 -58.92
CA ALA A 280 66.12 49.64 -58.31
C ALA A 280 67.07 48.88 -59.27
N SER A 281 66.53 47.97 -60.08
CA SER A 281 67.28 47.23 -61.10
C SER A 281 67.75 48.13 -62.26
N GLN A 282 66.96 49.12 -62.68
CA GLN A 282 67.36 50.07 -63.75
C GLN A 282 68.44 51.08 -63.33
N THR A 283 68.64 51.32 -62.03
CA THR A 283 69.74 52.16 -61.50
C THR A 283 71.10 51.48 -61.43
N ARG A 284 71.22 50.18 -61.74
CA ARG A 284 72.52 49.52 -61.95
C ARG A 284 72.86 49.50 -63.45
N ALA A 285 73.27 50.65 -63.97
CA ALA A 285 74.03 50.72 -65.22
C ALA A 285 75.46 50.20 -64.99
N PRO A 286 76.08 49.50 -65.95
CA PRO A 286 77.46 49.03 -65.82
C PRO A 286 78.44 50.23 -65.79
N LEU A 287 79.33 50.25 -64.80
CA LEU A 287 80.49 51.15 -64.77
C LEU A 287 81.44 50.74 -65.91
N SER A 288 81.24 51.33 -67.08
CA SER A 288 82.23 51.38 -68.16
C SER A 288 83.39 52.28 -67.73
N GLY A 289 84.61 51.76 -67.87
CA GLY A 289 85.81 52.29 -67.24
C GLY A 289 86.32 53.63 -67.78
N LYS A 290 87.17 54.26 -66.94
CA LYS A 290 88.40 54.98 -67.30
C LYS A 290 89.06 55.54 -66.04
N ALA A 291 90.23 55.02 -65.69
CA ALA A 291 91.26 55.70 -64.90
C ALA A 291 92.61 55.28 -65.54
N VAL A 292 93.09 56.04 -66.52
CA VAL A 292 94.03 57.18 -66.37
C VAL A 292 95.42 56.68 -65.96
N THR A 293 96.29 56.61 -66.96
CA THR A 293 97.74 56.54 -66.86
C THR A 293 98.29 57.91 -66.43
N VAL A 294 99.16 57.94 -65.41
CA VAL A 294 100.07 59.07 -65.14
C VAL A 294 101.47 58.52 -64.93
N LYS A 295 102.42 59.04 -65.71
CA LYS A 295 103.87 58.80 -65.61
C LYS A 295 104.45 59.56 -64.42
N HIS A 296 105.29 58.91 -63.62
CA HIS A 296 106.71 59.20 -63.42
C HIS A 296 107.39 57.95 -62.88
#